data_AF-A0A8J6KKG1-F1
#
_entry.id   AF-A0A8J6KKG1-F1
#
_cell.length_a   1.000
_cell.length_b   1.000
_cell.length_c   1.000
_cell.angle_alpha   90.00
_cell.angle_beta   90.00
_cell.angle_gamma   90.00
#
_symmetry.space_group_name_H-M   'P 1'
#
loop_
_entity.id
_entity.type
_entity.pdbx_description
1 polymer ?
#
loop_
_entity_poly.entity_id
_entity_poly.type
_entity_poly.pdbx_seq_one_letter_code
_entity_poly.pdbx_strand_id
1 'polypeptide(L)'
;MQSVVDDWIESYKQDRDIALLDLINFFIQCSGCRGTVRIEMFRNMQNAEIIRKRTEEFDEDSGDYPLTMPGPQWKKFCSNVCEFIGVLIQQCQYSIIYDEYMVDTVISLLTGLSDSQVRAFRHTSTLAAMKLMTALVNVALNLSIHQDNTQRQYEAERNKMIGKRANERLELLLQKRKEFQENQDEIENMMNSIFKGIFVHRYSDAIAEIRAICIEEIGVWMKRYSDAFLNESYLKYVGWTLHDRQGEVRLKCLKALQSLYTNRELFPKLELFTNRFKDRIVSMTLDKEYDVAVEAI
;
A
#
# COMPACT_ATOMS: atom_id res chain seq x y z
N MET A 1 0.74 -15.69 -11.30
CA MET A 1 1.24 -14.31 -11.21
C MET A 1 2.77 -14.25 -11.20
N GLN A 2 3.42 -15.04 -10.34
CA GLN A 2 4.88 -15.04 -10.17
C GLN A 2 5.71 -15.11 -11.46
N SER A 3 5.38 -16.01 -12.41
CA SER A 3 6.09 -16.07 -13.71
C SER A 3 6.15 -14.72 -14.44
N VAL A 4 5.05 -13.97 -14.47
CA VAL A 4 4.99 -12.66 -15.16
C VAL A 4 5.86 -11.63 -14.45
N VAL A 5 5.91 -11.70 -13.11
CA VAL A 5 6.76 -10.82 -12.30
C VAL A 5 8.24 -11.16 -12.52
N ASP A 6 8.60 -12.44 -12.52
CA ASP A 6 9.98 -12.88 -12.74
C ASP A 6 10.45 -12.48 -14.15
N ASP A 7 9.62 -12.64 -15.18
CA ASP A 7 9.90 -12.18 -16.54
C ASP A 7 10.10 -10.65 -16.61
N TRP A 8 9.27 -9.88 -15.90
CA TRP A 8 9.42 -8.43 -15.81
C TRP A 8 10.71 -8.02 -15.08
N ILE A 9 11.08 -8.73 -14.01
CA ILE A 9 12.33 -8.49 -13.27
C ILE A 9 13.55 -8.74 -14.15
N GLU A 10 13.54 -9.78 -14.98
CA GLU A 10 14.63 -10.04 -15.92
C GLU A 10 14.71 -8.95 -17.01
N SER A 11 13.58 -8.46 -17.50
CA SER A 11 13.54 -7.29 -18.40
C SER A 11 14.13 -6.04 -17.72
N TYR A 12 13.78 -5.80 -16.45
CA TYR A 12 14.29 -4.67 -15.67
C TYR A 12 15.81 -4.71 -15.48
N LYS A 13 16.38 -5.90 -15.26
CA LYS A 13 17.83 -6.09 -15.17
C LYS A 13 18.55 -5.83 -16.50
N GLN A 14 17.87 -6.03 -17.63
CA GLN A 14 18.43 -5.78 -18.97
C GLN A 14 18.34 -4.30 -19.35
N ASP A 15 17.16 -3.69 -19.22
CA ASP A 15 16.93 -2.27 -19.49
C ASP A 15 15.84 -1.73 -18.55
N ARG A 16 16.26 -0.94 -17.56
CA ARG A 16 15.38 -0.36 -16.54
C ARG A 16 14.34 0.58 -17.13
N ASP A 17 14.70 1.37 -18.15
CA ASP A 17 13.79 2.36 -18.75
C ASP A 17 12.64 1.65 -19.49
N ILE A 18 12.96 0.61 -20.26
CA ILE A 18 11.97 -0.14 -21.04
C ILE A 18 11.02 -0.89 -20.12
N ALA A 19 11.54 -1.60 -19.11
CA ALA A 19 10.71 -2.33 -18.16
C ALA A 19 9.80 -1.40 -17.34
N LEU A 20 10.28 -0.21 -16.95
CA LEU A 20 9.44 0.79 -16.28
C LEU A 20 8.40 1.39 -17.22
N LEU A 21 8.72 1.62 -18.49
CA LEU A 21 7.76 2.09 -19.47
C LEU A 21 6.59 1.09 -19.61
N ASP A 22 6.89 -0.20 -19.63
CA ASP A 22 5.87 -1.26 -19.66
C ASP A 22 5.01 -1.25 -18.39
N LEU A 23 5.63 -1.04 -17.22
CA LEU A 23 4.91 -0.95 -15.95
C LEU A 23 4.03 0.32 -15.86
N ILE A 24 4.50 1.45 -16.37
CA ILE A 24 3.73 2.69 -16.48
C ILE A 24 2.50 2.47 -17.38
N ASN A 25 2.72 1.89 -18.55
CA ASN A 25 1.64 1.57 -19.49
C ASN A 25 0.65 0.58 -18.89
N PHE A 26 1.12 -0.41 -18.12
CA PHE A 26 0.25 -1.33 -17.39
C PHE A 26 -0.75 -0.59 -16.48
N PHE A 27 -0.30 0.37 -15.67
CA PHE A 27 -1.22 1.12 -14.78
C PHE A 27 -2.20 2.02 -15.56
N ILE A 28 -1.73 2.65 -16.64
CA ILE A 28 -2.56 3.49 -17.51
C ILE A 28 -3.64 2.64 -18.19
N GLN A 29 -3.28 1.48 -18.74
CA GLN A 29 -4.21 0.57 -19.41
C GLN A 29 -5.15 -0.13 -18.44
N CYS A 30 -4.71 -0.44 -17.21
CA CYS A 30 -5.60 -0.92 -16.14
C CYS A 30 -6.72 0.07 -15.82
N SER A 31 -6.49 1.36 -16.08
CA SER A 31 -7.50 2.42 -15.92
C SER A 31 -8.45 2.51 -17.12
N GLY A 32 -8.31 1.65 -18.14
CA GLY A 32 -9.12 1.67 -19.36
C GLY A 32 -8.61 2.63 -20.44
N CYS A 33 -7.52 3.36 -20.19
CA CYS A 33 -6.93 4.25 -21.19
C CYS A 33 -6.27 3.42 -22.30
N ARG A 34 -6.64 3.69 -23.56
CA ARG A 34 -6.07 3.02 -24.74
C ARG A 34 -4.76 3.67 -25.22
N GLY A 35 -4.44 4.86 -24.72
CA GLY A 35 -3.20 5.57 -25.03
C GLY A 35 -1.97 4.81 -24.51
N THR A 36 -0.86 4.90 -25.24
CA THR A 36 0.42 4.26 -24.88
C THR A 36 1.51 5.30 -24.71
N VAL A 37 2.12 5.35 -23.53
CA VAL A 37 3.33 6.14 -23.22
C VAL A 37 4.48 5.60 -24.04
N ARG A 38 5.10 6.48 -24.83
CA ARG A 38 6.28 6.18 -25.63
C ARG A 38 7.54 6.48 -24.82
N ILE A 39 8.64 5.81 -25.16
CA ILE A 39 9.94 5.99 -24.48
C ILE A 39 10.41 7.45 -24.51
N GLU A 40 10.17 8.17 -25.59
CA GLU A 40 10.51 9.59 -25.72
C GLU A 40 9.72 10.46 -24.73
N MET A 41 8.49 10.09 -24.40
CA MET A 41 7.70 10.80 -23.41
C MET A 41 8.22 10.51 -22.01
N PHE A 42 8.51 9.24 -21.71
CA PHE A 42 9.05 8.85 -20.41
C PHE A 42 10.38 9.54 -20.09
N ARG A 43 11.26 9.69 -21.09
CA ARG A 43 12.57 10.33 -20.89
C ARG A 43 12.52 11.86 -20.83
N ASN A 44 11.55 12.49 -21.49
CA ASN A 44 11.55 13.94 -21.70
C ASN A 44 10.42 14.70 -21.00
N MET A 45 9.41 14.01 -20.45
CA MET A 45 8.23 14.63 -19.85
C MET A 45 8.11 14.26 -18.38
N GLN A 46 7.62 15.21 -17.57
CA GLN A 46 7.25 14.91 -16.20
C GLN A 46 5.94 14.11 -16.15
N ASN A 47 5.74 13.35 -15.07
CA ASN A 47 4.52 12.55 -14.87
C ASN A 47 3.23 13.38 -15.03
N ALA A 48 3.20 14.61 -14.54
CA ALA A 48 2.04 15.51 -14.72
C ALA A 48 1.71 15.78 -16.19
N GLU A 49 2.73 15.98 -17.04
CA GLU A 49 2.52 16.20 -18.48
C GLU A 49 2.08 14.91 -19.18
N ILE A 50 2.67 13.77 -18.81
CA ILE A 50 2.27 12.45 -19.32
C ILE A 50 0.78 12.21 -19.00
N ILE A 51 0.38 12.39 -17.74
CA ILE A 51 -1.00 12.19 -17.29
C ILE A 51 -1.96 13.16 -17.99
N ARG A 52 -1.57 14.42 -18.19
CA ARG A 52 -2.39 15.40 -18.92
C ARG A 52 -2.64 14.94 -20.36
N LYS A 53 -1.59 14.56 -21.09
CA LYS A 53 -1.72 14.03 -22.46
C LYS A 53 -2.59 12.77 -22.52
N ARG A 54 -2.47 11.88 -21.53
CA ARG A 54 -3.31 10.67 -21.45
C ARG A 54 -4.76 10.96 -21.09
N THR A 55 -5.01 12.02 -20.34
CA THR A 55 -6.36 12.51 -20.04
C THR A 55 -7.02 13.05 -21.30
N GLU A 56 -6.28 13.78 -22.15
CA GLU A 56 -6.76 14.28 -23.44
C GLU A 56 -7.09 13.15 -24.43
N GLU A 57 -6.39 12.02 -24.36
CA GLU A 57 -6.63 10.82 -25.18
C GLU A 57 -7.61 9.81 -24.53
N PHE A 58 -8.18 10.12 -23.37
CA PHE A 58 -9.10 9.23 -22.69
C PHE A 58 -10.47 9.30 -23.39
N ASP A 59 -10.79 8.24 -24.14
CA ASP A 59 -12.04 8.11 -24.86
C ASP A 59 -13.20 7.85 -23.88
N GLU A 60 -14.04 8.87 -23.65
CA GLU A 60 -15.11 8.88 -22.63
C GLU A 60 -16.42 8.20 -23.10
N ASP A 61 -16.45 7.58 -24.28
CA ASP A 61 -17.68 7.05 -24.91
C ASP A 61 -18.50 6.10 -24.02
N SER A 62 -17.87 5.43 -23.06
CA SER A 62 -18.53 4.81 -21.92
C SER A 62 -17.76 5.16 -20.66
N GLY A 63 -18.37 5.81 -19.67
CA GLY A 63 -17.74 6.11 -18.37
C GLY A 63 -17.32 4.88 -17.53
N ASP A 64 -17.35 3.69 -18.13
CA ASP A 64 -16.92 2.41 -17.60
C ASP A 64 -15.42 2.18 -17.82
N TYR A 65 -14.76 1.61 -16.82
CA TYR A 65 -13.36 1.22 -16.86
C TYR A 65 -13.19 -0.13 -16.14
N PRO A 66 -12.08 -0.86 -16.34
CA PRO A 66 -11.93 -2.25 -15.90
C PRO A 66 -12.34 -2.56 -14.46
N LEU A 67 -12.18 -1.63 -13.52
CA LEU A 67 -12.55 -1.81 -12.11
C LEU A 67 -14.06 -1.70 -11.82
N THR A 68 -14.84 -1.01 -12.66
CA THR A 68 -16.30 -0.87 -12.50
C THR A 68 -17.09 -1.85 -13.35
N MET A 69 -16.43 -2.52 -14.30
CA MET A 69 -17.09 -3.45 -15.21
C MET A 69 -17.68 -4.66 -14.46
N PRO A 70 -18.97 -4.98 -14.67
CA PRO A 70 -19.59 -6.13 -14.04
C PRO A 70 -19.16 -7.45 -14.69
N GLY A 71 -19.12 -8.52 -13.91
CA GLY A 71 -18.89 -9.88 -14.39
C GLY A 71 -17.66 -10.57 -13.77
N PRO A 72 -17.62 -11.91 -13.81
CA PRO A 72 -16.58 -12.69 -13.12
C PRO A 72 -15.17 -12.44 -13.68
N GLN A 73 -15.06 -12.17 -14.99
CA GLN A 73 -13.78 -11.87 -15.64
C GLN A 73 -13.13 -10.60 -15.08
N TRP A 74 -13.92 -9.55 -14.83
CA TRP A 74 -13.45 -8.27 -14.32
C TRP A 74 -13.15 -8.34 -12.82
N LYS A 75 -13.93 -9.10 -12.04
CA LYS A 75 -13.56 -9.42 -10.65
C LYS A 75 -12.22 -10.15 -10.55
N LYS A 76 -11.99 -11.14 -11.43
CA LYS A 76 -10.71 -11.85 -11.51
C LYS A 76 -9.57 -10.91 -11.95
N PHE A 77 -9.83 -10.02 -12.90
CA PHE A 77 -8.87 -8.98 -13.30
C PHE A 77 -8.47 -8.10 -12.11
N CYS A 78 -9.41 -7.56 -11.34
CA CYS A 78 -9.11 -6.77 -10.14
C CYS A 78 -8.25 -7.54 -9.13
N SER A 79 -8.59 -8.82 -8.88
CA SER A 79 -7.80 -9.70 -8.01
C SER A 79 -6.38 -9.89 -8.54
N ASN A 80 -6.23 -10.14 -9.84
CA ASN A 80 -4.94 -10.33 -10.49
C ASN A 80 -4.08 -9.07 -10.44
N VAL A 81 -4.64 -7.88 -10.64
CA VAL A 81 -3.89 -6.61 -10.50
C VAL A 81 -3.39 -6.42 -9.08
N CYS A 82 -4.23 -6.69 -8.08
CA CYS A 82 -3.83 -6.62 -6.67
C CYS A 82 -2.73 -7.63 -6.32
N GLU A 83 -2.85 -8.87 -6.82
CA GLU A 83 -1.85 -9.92 -6.62
C GLU A 83 -0.53 -9.58 -7.32
N PHE A 84 -0.58 -9.06 -8.55
CA PHE A 84 0.60 -8.64 -9.31
C PHE A 84 1.44 -7.64 -8.53
N ILE A 85 0.82 -6.57 -8.00
CA ILE A 85 1.52 -5.53 -7.25
C ILE A 85 2.18 -6.11 -5.99
N GLY A 86 1.45 -6.97 -5.26
CA GLY A 86 1.98 -7.62 -4.07
C GLY A 86 3.17 -8.52 -4.37
N VAL A 87 3.06 -9.38 -5.39
CA VAL A 87 4.12 -10.31 -5.79
C VAL A 87 5.33 -9.57 -6.36
N LEU A 88 5.12 -8.50 -7.13
CA LEU A 88 6.19 -7.67 -7.68
C LEU A 88 7.10 -7.12 -6.57
N ILE A 89 6.51 -6.47 -5.58
CA ILE A 89 7.26 -5.88 -4.47
C ILE A 89 7.90 -6.95 -3.60
N GLN A 90 7.22 -8.07 -3.38
CA GLN A 90 7.78 -9.20 -2.64
C GLN A 90 9.01 -9.81 -3.34
N GLN A 91 9.00 -9.96 -4.66
CA GLN A 91 10.14 -10.50 -5.41
C GLN A 91 11.31 -9.51 -5.48
N CYS A 92 11.03 -8.19 -5.45
CA CYS A 92 12.04 -7.13 -5.46
C CYS A 92 12.61 -6.78 -4.08
N GLN A 93 12.07 -7.35 -2.98
CA GLN A 93 12.28 -6.87 -1.61
C GLN A 93 13.73 -6.91 -1.07
N TYR A 94 14.65 -7.60 -1.76
CA TYR A 94 16.04 -7.77 -1.30
C TYR A 94 17.07 -7.01 -2.14
N SER A 95 16.66 -6.31 -3.19
CA SER A 95 17.59 -5.58 -4.06
C SER A 95 16.93 -4.43 -4.83
N ILE A 96 16.09 -4.75 -5.81
CA ILE A 96 15.54 -3.77 -6.77
C ILE A 96 14.72 -2.68 -6.07
N ILE A 97 14.07 -3.01 -4.95
CA ILE A 97 13.27 -2.03 -4.20
C ILE A 97 14.11 -0.86 -3.65
N TYR A 98 15.42 -1.07 -3.43
CA TYR A 98 16.37 -0.10 -2.86
C TYR A 98 17.24 0.58 -3.92
N ASP A 99 16.89 0.50 -5.21
CA ASP A 99 17.72 1.02 -6.30
C ASP A 99 17.51 2.51 -6.61
N GLU A 100 16.74 3.20 -5.76
CA GLU A 100 16.35 4.62 -5.87
C GLU A 100 15.69 4.99 -7.22
N TYR A 101 15.12 4.01 -7.94
CA TYR A 101 14.58 4.24 -9.27
C TYR A 101 13.21 3.60 -9.48
N MET A 102 13.07 2.30 -9.24
CA MET A 102 11.85 1.55 -9.57
C MET A 102 10.64 2.07 -8.77
N VAL A 103 10.74 2.04 -7.44
CA VAL A 103 9.61 2.37 -6.56
C VAL A 103 9.28 3.85 -6.62
N ASP A 104 10.30 4.71 -6.70
CA ASP A 104 10.11 6.16 -6.79
C ASP A 104 9.36 6.56 -8.07
N THR A 105 9.70 5.92 -9.20
CA THR A 105 8.99 6.12 -10.46
C THR A 105 7.53 5.68 -10.34
N VAL A 106 7.28 4.51 -9.74
CA VAL A 106 5.92 3.98 -9.54
C VAL A 106 5.11 4.86 -8.58
N ILE A 107 5.66 5.25 -7.43
CA ILE A 107 4.99 6.11 -6.45
C ILE A 107 4.68 7.47 -7.09
N SER A 108 5.62 8.06 -7.82
CA SER A 108 5.43 9.35 -8.49
C SER A 108 4.31 9.28 -9.54
N LEU A 109 4.26 8.20 -10.34
CA LEU A 109 3.17 7.97 -11.30
C LEU A 109 1.82 7.82 -10.59
N LEU A 110 1.74 6.93 -9.60
CA LEU A 110 0.48 6.64 -8.89
C LEU A 110 -0.03 7.87 -8.14
N THR A 111 0.87 8.66 -7.57
CA THR A 111 0.52 9.93 -6.91
C THR A 111 -0.11 10.90 -7.91
N GLY A 112 0.53 11.12 -9.06
CA GLY A 112 -0.03 11.97 -10.10
C GLY A 112 -1.38 11.49 -10.62
N LEU A 113 -1.52 10.18 -10.87
CA LEU A 113 -2.79 9.60 -11.35
C LEU A 113 -3.89 9.73 -10.29
N SER A 114 -3.55 9.63 -9.00
CA SER A 114 -4.51 9.76 -7.89
C SER A 114 -5.08 11.18 -7.72
N ASP A 115 -4.39 12.19 -8.25
CA ASP A 115 -4.81 13.58 -8.23
C ASP A 115 -5.57 14.00 -9.52
N SER A 116 -5.71 13.10 -10.49
CA SER A 116 -6.41 13.37 -11.75
C SER A 116 -7.91 13.65 -11.54
N GLN A 117 -8.52 14.48 -12.40
CA GLN A 117 -9.98 14.64 -12.40
C GLN A 117 -10.70 13.44 -13.02
N VAL A 118 -10.01 12.60 -13.79
CA VAL A 118 -10.56 11.37 -14.37
C VAL A 118 -10.75 10.33 -13.29
N ARG A 119 -12.00 9.93 -13.05
CA ARG A 119 -12.35 8.91 -12.02
C ARG A 119 -11.58 7.61 -12.24
N ALA A 120 -11.45 7.16 -13.50
CA ALA A 120 -10.79 5.90 -13.83
C ALA A 120 -9.33 5.87 -13.39
N PHE A 121 -8.57 6.95 -13.63
CA PHE A 121 -7.21 7.08 -13.15
C PHE A 121 -7.15 7.12 -11.62
N ARG A 122 -7.96 7.97 -10.98
CA ARG A 122 -7.95 8.05 -9.50
C ARG A 122 -8.27 6.73 -8.82
N HIS A 123 -9.31 6.05 -9.28
CA HIS A 123 -9.74 4.80 -8.66
C HIS A 123 -8.67 3.73 -8.82
N THR A 124 -8.14 3.58 -10.02
CA THR A 124 -7.12 2.56 -10.33
C THR A 124 -5.81 2.82 -9.62
N SER A 125 -5.32 4.06 -9.64
CA SER A 125 -4.06 4.40 -8.97
C SER A 125 -4.18 4.33 -7.44
N THR A 126 -5.33 4.71 -6.87
CA THR A 126 -5.56 4.58 -5.43
C THR A 126 -5.55 3.11 -5.02
N LEU A 127 -6.26 2.23 -5.74
CA LEU A 127 -6.23 0.79 -5.47
C LEU A 127 -4.80 0.25 -5.56
N ALA A 128 -4.08 0.59 -6.62
CA ALA A 128 -2.70 0.15 -6.82
C ALA A 128 -1.78 0.65 -5.69
N ALA A 129 -1.89 1.91 -5.30
CA ALA A 129 -1.12 2.51 -4.22
C ALA A 129 -1.41 1.88 -2.86
N MET A 130 -2.67 1.55 -2.56
CA MET A 130 -2.98 0.88 -1.29
C MET A 130 -2.41 -0.54 -1.24
N LYS A 131 -2.45 -1.29 -2.35
CA LYS A 131 -1.83 -2.62 -2.44
C LYS A 131 -0.31 -2.55 -2.39
N LEU A 132 0.28 -1.54 -3.02
CA LEU A 132 1.72 -1.23 -2.92
C LEU A 132 2.12 -0.96 -1.47
N MET A 133 1.38 -0.10 -0.77
CA MET A 133 1.59 0.17 0.65
C MET A 133 1.50 -1.11 1.49
N THR A 134 0.48 -1.94 1.28
CA THR A 134 0.35 -3.24 1.98
C THR A 134 1.55 -4.15 1.73
N ALA A 135 2.10 -4.16 0.51
CA ALA A 135 3.30 -4.93 0.20
C ALA A 135 4.53 -4.38 0.93
N LEU A 136 4.72 -3.05 0.95
CA LEU A 136 5.79 -2.38 1.70
C LEU A 136 5.71 -2.64 3.22
N VAL A 137 4.50 -2.65 3.78
CA VAL A 137 4.28 -3.02 5.19
C VAL A 137 4.80 -4.43 5.49
N ASN A 138 4.59 -5.39 4.58
CA ASN A 138 5.14 -6.75 4.76
C ASN A 138 6.67 -6.77 4.66
N VAL A 139 7.26 -5.96 3.77
CA VAL A 139 8.73 -5.82 3.67
C VAL A 139 9.29 -5.22 4.96
N ALA A 140 8.70 -4.14 5.47
CA ALA A 140 9.10 -3.52 6.74
C ALA A 140 8.98 -4.50 7.93
N LEU A 141 7.92 -5.30 7.97
CA LEU A 141 7.77 -6.33 9.00
C LEU A 141 8.87 -7.40 8.90
N ASN A 142 9.20 -7.85 7.69
CA ASN A 142 10.29 -8.80 7.48
C ASN A 142 11.64 -8.22 7.91
N LEU A 143 11.92 -6.96 7.57
CA LEU A 143 13.13 -6.25 7.99
C LEU A 143 13.22 -6.16 9.52
N SER A 144 12.14 -5.78 10.20
CA SER A 144 12.07 -5.73 11.66
C SER A 144 12.38 -7.10 12.31
N ILE A 145 11.83 -8.19 11.76
CA ILE A 145 12.15 -9.55 12.21
C ILE A 145 13.64 -9.89 11.98
N HIS A 146 14.21 -9.48 10.86
CA HIS A 146 15.63 -9.70 10.55
C HIS A 146 16.56 -8.86 11.45
N GLN A 147 16.18 -7.63 11.79
CA GLN A 147 16.89 -6.77 12.73
C GLN A 147 16.93 -7.42 14.11
N ASP A 148 15.79 -7.88 14.64
CA ASP A 148 15.70 -8.55 15.94
C ASP A 148 16.56 -9.82 15.99
N ASN A 149 16.51 -10.64 14.94
CA ASN A 149 17.31 -11.85 14.85
C ASN A 149 18.82 -11.52 14.81
N THR A 150 19.21 -10.49 14.07
CA THR A 150 20.60 -10.03 13.98
C THR A 150 21.08 -9.45 15.32
N GLN A 151 20.22 -8.73 16.03
CA GLN A 151 20.50 -8.20 17.36
C GLN A 151 20.74 -9.33 18.37
N ARG A 152 19.88 -10.36 18.39
CA ARG A 152 20.07 -11.54 19.24
C ARG A 152 21.36 -12.29 18.93
N GLN A 153 21.72 -12.42 17.64
CA GLN A 153 22.99 -13.02 17.22
C GLN A 153 24.19 -12.20 17.67
N TYR A 154 24.12 -10.88 17.55
CA TYR A 154 25.17 -9.98 18.01
C TYR A 154 25.40 -10.10 19.53
N GLU A 155 24.33 -10.09 20.32
CA GLU A 155 24.42 -10.25 21.78
C GLU A 155 24.98 -11.62 22.17
N ALA A 156 24.55 -12.69 21.50
CA ALA A 156 25.06 -14.04 21.74
C ALA A 156 26.56 -14.15 21.46
N GLU A 157 27.05 -13.54 20.37
CA GLU A 157 28.48 -13.50 20.06
C GLU A 157 29.26 -12.62 21.04
N ARG A 158 28.69 -11.47 21.42
CA ARG A 158 29.31 -10.52 22.37
C ARG A 158 29.49 -11.14 23.75
N ASN A 159 28.52 -11.92 24.20
CA ASN A 159 28.50 -12.53 25.53
C ASN A 159 29.39 -13.78 25.64
N LYS A 160 30.02 -14.24 24.55
CA LYS A 160 31.03 -15.30 24.61
C LYS A 160 32.25 -14.84 25.42
N MET A 161 32.91 -15.81 26.06
CA MET A 161 34.20 -15.61 26.73
C MET A 161 35.21 -14.98 25.76
N ILE A 162 36.06 -14.08 26.27
CA ILE A 162 36.98 -13.24 25.48
C ILE A 162 37.84 -14.05 24.49
N GLY A 163 38.31 -15.24 24.89
CA GLY A 163 39.10 -16.12 24.02
C GLY A 163 38.32 -16.93 22.96
N LYS A 164 36.98 -16.94 23.03
CA LYS A 164 36.07 -17.62 22.07
C LYS A 164 35.25 -16.65 21.24
N ARG A 165 35.39 -15.34 21.48
CA ARG A 165 34.68 -14.28 20.79
C ARG A 165 35.36 -14.02 19.44
N ALA A 166 34.59 -14.10 18.36
CA ALA A 166 35.07 -13.71 17.05
C ALA A 166 34.77 -12.22 16.80
N ASN A 167 35.79 -11.37 16.90
CA ASN A 167 35.62 -9.91 16.70
C ASN A 167 35.19 -9.57 15.27
N GLU A 168 35.74 -10.25 14.26
CA GLU A 168 35.33 -10.08 12.85
C GLU A 168 33.83 -10.39 12.64
N ARG A 169 33.31 -11.42 13.33
CA ARG A 169 31.87 -11.73 13.29
C ARG A 169 31.02 -10.65 13.95
N LEU A 170 31.51 -10.03 15.02
CA LEU A 170 30.81 -8.90 15.66
C LEU A 170 30.75 -7.69 14.73
N GLU A 171 31.83 -7.36 14.04
CA GLU A 171 31.86 -6.28 13.06
C GLU A 171 30.89 -6.53 11.90
N LEU A 172 30.88 -7.76 11.36
CA LEU A 172 29.94 -8.13 10.29
C LEU A 172 28.48 -8.04 10.73
N LEU A 173 28.16 -8.47 11.97
CA LEU A 173 26.81 -8.36 12.52
C LEU A 173 26.40 -6.89 12.76
N LEU A 174 27.34 -6.04 13.18
CA LEU A 174 27.10 -4.59 13.31
C LEU A 174 26.84 -3.94 11.96
N GLN A 175 27.64 -4.26 10.94
CA GLN A 175 27.46 -3.75 9.59
C GLN A 175 26.11 -4.17 9.02
N LYS A 176 25.74 -5.44 9.16
CA LYS A 176 24.45 -5.96 8.70
C LYS A 176 23.27 -5.31 9.42
N ARG A 177 23.40 -5.03 10.72
CA ARG A 177 22.36 -4.31 11.47
C ARG A 177 22.21 -2.87 10.97
N LYS A 178 23.32 -2.22 10.62
CA LYS A 178 23.30 -0.87 10.03
C LYS A 178 22.59 -0.87 8.67
N GLU A 179 22.93 -1.81 7.80
CA GLU A 179 22.29 -2.00 6.49
C GLU A 179 20.77 -2.24 6.64
N PHE A 180 20.35 -3.13 7.54
CA PHE A 180 18.92 -3.34 7.78
C PHE A 180 18.21 -2.12 8.36
N GLN A 181 18.90 -1.23 9.08
CA GLN A 181 18.30 0.02 9.54
C GLN A 181 18.15 1.01 8.39
N GLU A 182 19.18 1.16 7.54
CA GLU A 182 19.12 2.01 6.35
C GLU A 182 17.98 1.56 5.42
N ASN A 183 17.86 0.25 5.16
CA ASN A 183 16.76 -0.34 4.39
C ASN A 183 15.38 -0.10 5.03
N GLN A 184 15.28 -0.13 6.36
CA GLN A 184 14.03 0.15 7.07
C GLN A 184 13.61 1.60 6.87
N ASP A 185 14.55 2.54 7.02
CA ASP A 185 14.31 3.98 6.84
C ASP A 185 13.85 4.29 5.41
N GLU A 186 14.44 3.64 4.40
CA GLU A 186 14.01 3.77 2.99
C GLU A 186 12.58 3.28 2.75
N ILE A 187 12.22 2.09 3.26
CA ILE A 187 10.85 1.57 3.13
C ILE A 187 9.86 2.48 3.85
N GLU A 188 10.22 3.01 5.03
CA GLU A 188 9.39 3.97 5.76
C GLU A 188 9.20 5.28 4.98
N ASN A 189 10.21 5.76 4.27
CA ASN A 189 10.10 6.93 3.39
C ASN A 189 9.16 6.69 2.21
N MET A 190 9.23 5.52 1.58
CA MET A 190 8.30 5.11 0.51
C MET A 190 6.87 5.01 1.03
N MET A 191 6.68 4.37 2.18
CA MET A 191 5.38 4.26 2.87
C MET A 191 4.81 5.65 3.22
N ASN A 192 5.63 6.54 3.76
CA ASN A 192 5.24 7.91 4.08
C ASN A 192 4.84 8.71 2.84
N SER A 193 5.52 8.48 1.71
CA SER A 193 5.22 9.14 0.43
C SER A 193 3.85 8.72 -0.10
N ILE A 194 3.53 7.43 -0.06
CA ILE A 194 2.20 6.92 -0.43
C ILE A 194 1.14 7.44 0.55
N PHE A 195 1.42 7.40 1.85
CA PHE A 195 0.45 7.82 2.86
C PHE A 195 0.09 9.30 2.74
N LYS A 196 1.11 10.17 2.70
CA LYS A 196 0.91 11.62 2.62
C LYS A 196 0.45 12.07 1.23
N GLY A 197 1.01 11.48 0.18
CA GLY A 197 0.71 11.88 -1.21
C GLY A 197 -0.61 11.33 -1.75
N ILE A 198 -1.08 10.19 -1.24
CA ILE A 198 -2.27 9.50 -1.79
C ILE A 198 -3.32 9.29 -0.72
N PHE A 199 -3.02 8.50 0.33
CA PHE A 199 -4.04 8.08 1.30
C PHE A 199 -4.76 9.27 1.95
N VAL A 200 -4.03 10.27 2.45
CA VAL A 200 -4.58 11.45 3.14
C VAL A 200 -5.53 12.26 2.25
N HIS A 201 -5.39 12.17 0.93
CA HIS A 201 -6.26 12.87 -0.02
C HIS A 201 -7.41 11.99 -0.52
N ARG A 202 -7.24 10.66 -0.55
CA ARG A 202 -8.19 9.72 -1.15
C ARG A 202 -9.14 9.05 -0.16
N TYR A 203 -8.80 8.97 1.14
CA TYR A 203 -9.73 8.43 2.15
C TYR A 203 -11.03 9.25 2.27
N SER A 204 -10.99 10.52 1.83
CA SER A 204 -12.12 11.46 1.78
C SER A 204 -12.51 11.84 0.35
N ASP A 205 -12.19 11.02 -0.65
CA ASP A 205 -12.58 11.22 -2.06
C ASP A 205 -14.11 11.36 -2.20
N ALA A 206 -14.58 12.09 -3.21
CA ALA A 206 -16.00 12.19 -3.53
C ALA A 206 -16.65 10.82 -3.84
N ILE A 207 -15.89 9.90 -4.43
CA ILE A 207 -16.34 8.55 -4.79
C ILE A 207 -16.22 7.60 -3.60
N ALA A 208 -17.33 6.95 -3.23
CA ALA A 208 -17.43 6.11 -2.05
C ALA A 208 -16.58 4.83 -2.14
N GLU A 209 -16.52 4.17 -3.30
CA GLU A 209 -15.65 3.01 -3.54
C GLU A 209 -14.16 3.33 -3.25
N ILE A 210 -13.69 4.53 -3.62
CA ILE A 210 -12.30 4.96 -3.37
C ILE A 210 -12.06 5.12 -1.86
N ARG A 211 -13.00 5.74 -1.14
CA ARG A 211 -12.94 5.86 0.32
C ARG A 211 -12.93 4.48 0.99
N ALA A 212 -13.79 3.58 0.53
CA ALA A 212 -13.88 2.20 1.04
C ALA A 212 -12.55 1.44 0.87
N ILE A 213 -11.89 1.56 -0.29
CA ILE A 213 -10.58 0.96 -0.56
C ILE A 213 -9.53 1.47 0.44
N CYS A 214 -9.47 2.77 0.67
CA CYS A 214 -8.52 3.36 1.62
C CYS A 214 -8.76 2.83 3.04
N ILE A 215 -10.01 2.82 3.50
CA ILE A 215 -10.38 2.37 4.84
C ILE A 215 -10.13 0.88 5.06
N GLU A 216 -10.39 0.06 4.04
CA GLU A 216 -10.09 -1.37 4.10
C GLU A 216 -8.58 -1.60 4.31
N GLU A 217 -7.75 -0.91 3.54
CA GLU A 217 -6.31 -1.14 3.52
C GLU A 217 -5.60 -0.58 4.76
N ILE A 218 -6.00 0.58 5.29
CA ILE A 218 -5.46 1.05 6.58
C ILE A 218 -5.80 0.09 7.73
N GLY A 219 -6.96 -0.57 7.68
CA GLY A 219 -7.32 -1.66 8.60
C GLY A 219 -6.35 -2.84 8.49
N VAL A 220 -5.99 -3.22 7.26
CA VAL A 220 -5.00 -4.27 6.99
C VAL A 220 -3.62 -3.90 7.55
N TRP A 221 -3.15 -2.67 7.36
CA TRP A 221 -1.84 -2.23 7.87
C TRP A 221 -1.79 -2.28 9.39
N MET A 222 -2.82 -1.72 10.06
CA MET A 222 -2.93 -1.72 11.53
C MET A 222 -2.97 -3.14 12.11
N LYS A 223 -3.61 -4.08 11.42
CA LYS A 223 -3.65 -5.48 11.84
C LYS A 223 -2.32 -6.20 11.61
N ARG A 224 -1.67 -5.97 10.46
CA ARG A 224 -0.44 -6.69 10.07
C ARG A 224 0.78 -6.21 10.84
N TYR A 225 0.92 -4.89 11.03
CA TYR A 225 2.08 -4.31 11.69
C TYR A 225 1.65 -3.28 12.74
N SER A 226 1.01 -3.80 13.79
CA SER A 226 0.36 -2.99 14.83
C SER A 226 1.34 -2.13 15.65
N ASP A 227 2.62 -2.49 15.72
CA ASP A 227 3.63 -1.68 16.41
C ASP A 227 3.92 -0.37 15.69
N ALA A 228 3.88 -0.36 14.36
CA ALA A 228 4.07 0.85 13.56
C ALA A 228 2.75 1.58 13.28
N PHE A 229 1.67 0.86 12.96
CA PHE A 229 0.44 1.45 12.41
C PHE A 229 -0.71 1.59 13.42
N LEU A 230 -0.78 0.78 14.48
CA LEU A 230 -1.89 0.85 15.43
C LEU A 230 -1.65 1.93 16.49
N ASN A 231 -1.85 3.18 16.09
CA ASN A 231 -1.79 4.36 16.96
C ASN A 231 -2.82 5.41 16.54
N GLU A 232 -2.98 6.47 17.35
CA GLU A 232 -3.98 7.51 17.13
C GLU A 232 -3.85 8.24 15.79
N SER A 233 -2.62 8.37 15.28
CA SER A 233 -2.35 9.08 14.02
C SER A 233 -2.99 8.37 12.82
N TYR A 234 -3.16 7.05 12.87
CA TYR A 234 -3.82 6.24 11.85
C TYR A 234 -5.30 5.96 12.19
N LEU A 235 -5.59 5.61 13.44
CA LEU A 235 -6.94 5.27 13.89
C LEU A 235 -7.94 6.43 13.69
N LYS A 236 -7.49 7.68 13.78
CA LYS A 236 -8.36 8.85 13.55
C LYS A 236 -9.08 8.82 12.20
N TYR A 237 -8.44 8.29 11.14
CA TYR A 237 -9.04 8.22 9.81
C TYR A 237 -10.22 7.24 9.79
N VAL A 238 -10.09 6.07 10.43
CA VAL A 238 -11.20 5.13 10.59
C VAL A 238 -12.31 5.74 11.44
N GLY A 239 -11.94 6.40 12.55
CA GLY A 239 -12.90 7.04 13.47
C GLY A 239 -13.72 8.15 12.82
N TRP A 240 -13.08 9.02 12.03
CA TRP A 240 -13.80 10.04 11.26
C TRP A 240 -14.75 9.39 10.24
N THR A 241 -14.27 8.37 9.53
CA THR A 241 -15.03 7.72 8.45
C THR A 241 -16.18 6.82 8.94
N LEU A 242 -16.28 6.51 10.25
CA LEU A 242 -17.51 5.94 10.82
C LEU A 242 -18.77 6.80 10.60
N HIS A 243 -18.59 8.09 10.28
CA HIS A 243 -19.65 9.05 10.01
C HIS A 243 -19.94 9.20 8.50
N ASP A 244 -19.36 8.35 7.65
CA ASP A 244 -19.60 8.41 6.20
C ASP A 244 -21.08 8.27 5.86
N ARG A 245 -21.52 8.96 4.80
CA ARG A 245 -22.91 8.94 4.34
C ARG A 245 -23.28 7.60 3.68
N GLN A 246 -22.32 6.93 3.07
CA GLN A 246 -22.50 5.65 2.36
C GLN A 246 -22.18 4.49 3.28
N GLY A 247 -23.10 3.53 3.43
CA GLY A 247 -22.88 2.43 4.37
C GLY A 247 -21.85 1.43 3.90
N GLU A 248 -21.55 1.30 2.60
CA GLU A 248 -20.40 0.51 2.13
C GLU A 248 -19.08 0.96 2.77
N VAL A 249 -18.91 2.27 2.99
CA VAL A 249 -17.71 2.84 3.62
C VAL A 249 -17.74 2.61 5.13
N ARG A 250 -18.90 2.84 5.77
CA ARG A 250 -19.11 2.56 7.20
C ARG A 250 -18.86 1.07 7.53
N LEU A 251 -19.29 0.17 6.65
CA LEU A 251 -19.08 -1.27 6.75
C LEU A 251 -17.59 -1.61 6.78
N LYS A 252 -16.79 -1.00 5.90
CA LYS A 252 -15.33 -1.19 5.89
C LYS A 252 -14.68 -0.69 7.18
N CYS A 253 -15.13 0.43 7.75
CA CYS A 253 -14.64 0.88 9.06
C CYS A 253 -14.89 -0.17 10.15
N LEU A 254 -16.11 -0.69 10.24
CA LEU A 254 -16.46 -1.68 11.27
C LEU A 254 -15.66 -2.98 11.10
N LYS A 255 -15.56 -3.51 9.88
CA LYS A 255 -14.75 -4.71 9.60
C LYS A 255 -13.28 -4.52 9.92
N ALA A 256 -12.72 -3.35 9.60
CA ALA A 256 -11.35 -3.00 9.98
C ALA A 256 -11.18 -3.04 11.51
N LEU A 257 -12.09 -2.40 12.26
CA LEU A 257 -12.05 -2.38 13.73
C LEU A 257 -12.25 -3.77 14.34
N GLN A 258 -13.24 -4.54 13.86
CA GLN A 258 -13.51 -5.91 14.29
C GLN A 258 -12.24 -6.77 14.18
N SER A 259 -11.50 -6.63 13.08
CA SER A 259 -10.26 -7.36 12.86
C SER A 259 -9.14 -7.02 13.88
N LEU A 260 -9.24 -5.86 14.55
CA LEU A 260 -8.33 -5.41 15.61
C LEU A 260 -8.85 -5.83 17.00
N TYR A 261 -10.14 -5.64 17.28
CA TYR A 261 -10.76 -6.03 18.56
C TYR A 261 -10.90 -7.55 18.76
N THR A 262 -10.69 -8.35 17.71
CA THR A 262 -10.57 -9.81 17.84
C THR A 262 -9.26 -10.24 18.52
N ASN A 263 -8.22 -9.38 18.51
CA ASN A 263 -6.99 -9.62 19.24
C ASN A 263 -6.94 -8.80 20.55
N ARG A 264 -7.05 -9.49 21.69
CA ARG A 264 -7.06 -8.88 23.03
C ARG A 264 -5.76 -8.15 23.38
N GLU A 265 -4.63 -8.55 22.79
CA GLU A 265 -3.33 -7.90 23.02
C GLU A 265 -3.31 -6.45 22.50
N LEU A 266 -4.19 -6.12 21.56
CA LEU A 266 -4.29 -4.79 20.96
C LEU A 266 -5.17 -3.82 21.76
N PHE A 267 -5.90 -4.30 22.78
CA PHE A 267 -6.88 -3.49 23.53
C PHE A 267 -6.27 -2.24 24.16
N PRO A 268 -5.07 -2.28 24.79
CA PRO A 268 -4.46 -1.08 25.35
C PRO A 268 -4.23 0.02 24.30
N LYS A 269 -3.92 -0.34 23.06
CA LYS A 269 -3.74 0.61 21.95
C LYS A 269 -5.08 1.18 21.43
N LEU A 270 -6.20 0.49 21.68
CA LEU A 270 -7.53 0.85 21.21
C LEU A 270 -8.35 1.64 22.24
N GLU A 271 -7.99 1.62 23.52
CA GLU A 271 -8.79 2.18 24.62
C GLU A 271 -9.21 3.65 24.39
N LEU A 272 -8.26 4.52 24.03
CA LEU A 272 -8.54 5.93 23.76
C LEU A 272 -9.49 6.10 22.55
N PHE A 273 -9.31 5.29 21.52
CA PHE A 273 -10.20 5.26 20.37
C PHE A 273 -11.60 4.79 20.77
N THR A 274 -11.71 3.70 21.55
CA THR A 274 -12.99 3.18 22.05
C THR A 274 -13.71 4.26 22.84
N ASN A 275 -13.04 4.89 23.81
CA ASN A 275 -13.65 5.92 24.65
C ASN A 275 -14.18 7.10 23.83
N ARG A 276 -13.45 7.50 22.78
CA ARG A 276 -13.82 8.61 21.91
C ARG A 276 -14.99 8.28 20.97
N PHE A 277 -15.03 7.08 20.39
CA PHE A 277 -15.98 6.72 19.34
C PHE A 277 -17.07 5.73 19.78
N LYS A 278 -17.12 5.37 21.07
CA LYS A 278 -18.09 4.43 21.65
C LYS A 278 -19.53 4.77 21.27
N ASP A 279 -19.96 6.01 21.51
CA ASP A 279 -21.34 6.42 21.25
C ASP A 279 -21.70 6.28 19.77
N ARG A 280 -20.73 6.58 18.89
CA ARG A 280 -20.92 6.40 17.45
C ARG A 280 -21.06 4.92 17.10
N ILE A 281 -20.18 4.04 17.58
CA ILE A 281 -20.23 2.60 17.31
C ILE A 281 -21.54 2.00 17.80
N VAL A 282 -21.96 2.32 19.04
CA VAL A 282 -23.23 1.84 19.61
C VAL A 282 -24.41 2.36 18.78
N SER A 283 -24.40 3.62 18.33
CA SER A 283 -25.48 4.15 17.46
C SER A 283 -25.61 3.41 16.13
N MET A 284 -24.51 2.84 15.62
CA MET A 284 -24.49 2.10 14.36
C MET A 284 -25.13 0.72 14.48
N THR A 285 -25.41 0.20 15.68
CA THR A 285 -26.23 -1.02 15.86
C THR A 285 -27.67 -0.85 15.34
N LEU A 286 -28.11 0.39 15.14
CA LEU A 286 -29.37 0.77 14.51
C LEU A 286 -29.13 1.54 13.20
N ASP A 287 -28.01 1.28 12.51
CA ASP A 287 -27.75 1.88 11.20
C ASP A 287 -28.86 1.53 10.21
N LYS A 288 -29.19 2.47 9.31
CA LYS A 288 -30.23 2.31 8.29
C LYS A 288 -29.94 1.16 7.33
N GLU A 289 -28.67 0.80 7.15
CA GLU A 289 -28.24 -0.33 6.33
C GLU A 289 -28.00 -1.55 7.22
N TYR A 290 -28.75 -2.62 6.95
CA TYR A 290 -28.76 -3.82 7.78
C TYR A 290 -27.38 -4.44 7.96
N ASP A 291 -26.60 -4.55 6.88
CA ASP A 291 -25.25 -5.12 6.92
C ASP A 291 -24.31 -4.31 7.83
N VAL A 292 -24.47 -2.99 7.88
CA VAL A 292 -23.69 -2.12 8.78
C VAL A 292 -24.12 -2.34 10.23
N ALA A 293 -25.43 -2.43 10.48
CA ALA A 293 -25.95 -2.69 11.82
C ALA A 293 -25.49 -4.04 12.37
N VAL A 294 -25.46 -5.08 11.54
CA VAL A 294 -24.98 -6.42 11.93
C VAL A 294 -23.51 -6.39 12.34
N GLU A 295 -22.63 -5.74 11.59
CA GLU A 295 -21.20 -5.67 11.95
C GLU A 295 -20.91 -4.73 13.14
N ALA A 296 -21.87 -3.87 13.52
CA ALA A 296 -21.73 -2.99 14.67
C ALA A 296 -22.08 -3.69 16.01
N ILE A 297 -22.89 -4.76 15.96
CA ILE A 297 -23.31 -5.59 17.09
C ILE A 297 -22.19 -6.56 17.47
#